data_AF-A0ABD6CEP2-F1
#
_entry.id   AF-A0ABD6CEP2-F1
#
_cell.length_a   1.000
_cell.length_b   1.000
_cell.length_c   1.000
_cell.angle_alpha   90.00
_cell.angle_beta   90.00
_cell.angle_gamma   90.00
#
_symmetry.space_group_name_H-M   'P 1'
#
loop_
_entity.id
_entity.type
_entity.pdbx_description
1 polymer ?
#
loop_
_entity_poly.entity_id
_entity_poly.type
_entity_poly.pdbx_seq_one_letter_code
_entity_poly.pdbx_strand_id
1 'polypeptide(L)' 'MAAFASYDCANCGKTFRAHTAGNAAANAYCSPQCESDGKEL' A
#
# COMPACT_ATOMS: atom_id res chain seq x y z
N MET A 1 -15.35 -12.16 -7.07
CA MET A 1 -15.02 -12.08 -5.64
C MET A 1 -14.37 -10.74 -5.36
N ALA A 2 -14.59 -10.14 -4.19
CA ALA A 2 -14.06 -8.81 -3.88
C ALA A 2 -12.53 -8.79 -4.04
N ALA A 3 -12.05 -8.05 -5.04
CA ALA A 3 -10.63 -7.94 -5.31
C ALA A 3 -9.93 -6.96 -4.36
N PHE A 4 -10.57 -6.53 -3.27
CA PHE A 4 -9.97 -5.62 -2.30
C PHE A 4 -9.58 -6.39 -1.03
N ALA A 5 -8.30 -6.34 -0.69
CA ALA A 5 -7.76 -6.90 0.54
C ALA A 5 -7.18 -5.79 1.42
N SER A 6 -6.99 -6.09 2.71
CA SER A 6 -6.33 -5.20 3.66
C SER A 6 -4.83 -5.46 3.64
N TYR A 7 -4.05 -4.40 3.61
CA TYR A 7 -2.59 -4.41 3.60
C TYR A 7 -2.08 -3.42 4.62
N ASP A 8 -0.90 -3.68 5.19
CA ASP A 8 -0.23 -2.74 6.08
C ASP A 8 0.78 -1.91 5.30
N CYS A 9 0.74 -0.60 5.49
CA CYS A 9 1.64 0.32 4.81
C CYS A 9 3.07 0.13 5.34
N ALA A 10 4.01 -0.18 4.45
CA ALA A 10 5.41 -0.38 4.79
C ALA A 10 6.08 0.87 5.36
N ASN A 11 5.55 2.08 5.06
CA ASN A 11 6.09 3.33 5.59
C ASN A 11 5.50 3.73 6.94
N CYS A 12 4.17 3.87 7.03
CA CYS A 12 3.51 4.42 8.21
C CYS A 12 2.82 3.39 9.11
N GLY A 13 2.86 2.10 8.75
CA GLY A 13 2.27 1.01 9.54
C GLY A 13 0.74 0.99 9.60
N LYS A 14 0.06 1.86 8.83
CA LYS A 14 -1.40 1.91 8.80
C LYS A 14 -1.97 0.81 7.91
N THR A 15 -3.03 0.16 8.37
CA THR A 15 -3.79 -0.78 7.55
C THR A 15 -4.68 -0.02 6.56
N PHE A 16 -4.60 -0.37 5.27
CA PHE A 16 -5.40 0.21 4.19
C PHE A 16 -6.02 -0.88 3.32
N ARG A 17 -7.14 -0.58 2.65
CA ARG A 17 -7.74 -1.50 1.68
C ARG A 17 -7.35 -1.10 0.27
N ALA A 18 -6.79 -2.05 -0.47
CA ALA A 18 -6.41 -1.86 -1.87
C ALA A 18 -6.86 -3.03 -2.72
N HIS A 19 -7.01 -2.75 -4.02
CA HIS A 19 -7.27 -3.79 -4.99
C HIS A 19 -6.04 -4.71 -5.10
N THR A 20 -6.23 -6.02 -5.08
CA THR A 20 -5.16 -7.04 -5.07
C THR A 20 -4.28 -6.97 -6.32
N ALA A 21 -4.84 -6.53 -7.45
CA ALA A 21 -4.11 -6.26 -8.68
C ALA A 21 -3.64 -4.79 -8.83
N GLY A 22 -3.83 -3.96 -7.81
CA GLY A 22 -3.41 -2.55 -7.82
C GLY A 22 -1.97 -2.37 -7.33
N ASN A 23 -1.30 -1.31 -7.80
CA ASN A 23 0.08 -0.99 -7.39
C ASN A 23 0.24 -0.87 -5.87
N ALA A 24 -0.78 -0.39 -5.16
CA ALA A 24 -0.75 -0.28 -3.70
C ALA A 24 -0.64 -1.64 -2.99
N ALA A 25 -1.21 -2.71 -3.57
CA ALA A 25 -1.04 -4.08 -3.06
C ALA A 25 0.34 -4.64 -3.39
N ALA A 26 0.92 -4.29 -4.54
CA ALA A 26 2.25 -4.74 -4.94
C ALA A 26 3.38 -4.03 -4.17
N ASN A 27 3.24 -2.72 -3.93
CA ASN A 27 4.24 -1.89 -3.26
C ASN A 27 3.99 -1.72 -1.75
N ALA A 28 2.85 -2.20 -1.23
CA ALA A 28 2.47 -2.07 0.18
C ALA A 28 2.48 -0.63 0.71
N TYR A 29 2.09 0.36 -0.09
CA TYR A 29 2.00 1.77 0.33
C TYR A 29 0.57 2.29 0.24
N CYS A 30 0.10 2.92 1.32
CA CYS A 30 -1.26 3.45 1.41
C CYS A 30 -1.47 4.74 0.60
N SER A 31 -0.40 5.44 0.22
CA SER A 31 -0.45 6.69 -0.53
C SER A 31 0.84 6.93 -1.31
N PRO A 32 0.81 7.73 -2.40
CA PRO A 32 2.01 8.10 -3.15
C PRO A 32 3.08 8.74 -2.27
N GLN A 33 2.68 9.53 -1.27
CA GLN A 33 3.62 10.11 -0.30
C GLN A 33 4.38 9.05 0.49
N CYS A 34 3.68 8.01 0.96
CA CYS A 34 4.33 6.91 1.68
C CYS A 34 5.24 6.09 0.77
N GLU A 35 4.89 5.97 -0.51
CA GLU A 35 5.74 5.31 -1.51
C GLU A 35 7.02 6.10 -1.78
N SER A 36 6.93 7.43 -1.93
CA SER A 36 8.10 8.30 -2.07
C SER A 36 9.00 8.20 -0.83
N ASP A 37 8.44 8.46 0.35
CA ASP A 37 9.18 8.47 1.62
C ASP A 37 9.84 7.12 1.94
N GLY A 38 9.15 6.00 1.65
CA GLY A 38 9.70 4.65 1.84
C GLY A 38 10.68 4.18 0.76
N LYS A 39 10.77 4.86 -0.39
CA LYS A 39 11.73 4.55 -1.48
C LYS A 39 12.95 5.48 -1.48
N GLU A 40 12.97 6.53 -0.65
CA GLU A 40 14.08 7.47 -0.52
C GLU A 40 15.24 6.95 0.38
N LEU A 41 15.31 5.64 0.63
CA LEU A 41 16.34 4.91 1.38
C LEU A 41 17.11 3.94 0.47
#